data_AF-A0A9E6UGP9-F1
#
_entry.id   AF-A0A9E6UGP9-F1
#
_cell.length_a   1.000
_cell.length_b   1.000
_cell.length_c   1.000
_cell.angle_alpha   90.00
_cell.angle_beta   90.00
_cell.angle_gamma   90.00
#
_symmetry.space_group_name_H-M   'P 1'
#
loop_
_entity.id
_entity.type
_entity.pdbx_description
1 polymer ?
#
loop_
_entity_poly.entity_id
_entity_poly.type
_entity_poly.pdbx_seq_one_letter_code
_entity_poly.pdbx_strand_id
1 'polypeptide(L)'
;MTPVCRSRATPRSFSSSAASRARAATTSPPRPGSPNARSGGFRTKESCVDPLFSASHRGFLEKLKRWPREATIEAHLRECFRLDAKTQQEIADEVLIVRLIAVMPEEPDLRSVWLMSCQETEDALIAIVADRLDRSVKDFDVRLCAATMVAAIRIVDETISVAAIRHKQTFTLEDVVEQMAKAIRAASTLPICDPVIPNVFGGRP
;
A
#
# COMPACT_ATOMS: atom_id res chain seq x y z
N MET A 1 -44.75 30.34 23.60
CA MET A 1 -45.16 29.41 22.53
C MET A 1 -43.90 28.76 21.93
N THR A 2 -43.63 27.51 22.30
CA THR A 2 -42.88 26.48 21.54
C THR A 2 -43.64 26.15 20.22
N PRO A 3 -43.12 25.35 19.24
CA PRO A 3 -42.09 24.29 19.30
C PRO A 3 -41.00 24.34 18.20
N VAL A 4 -39.76 23.88 18.47
CA VAL A 4 -39.16 22.55 18.16
C VAL A 4 -39.24 22.11 16.69
N CYS A 5 -38.08 22.00 16.04
CA CYS A 5 -37.79 20.90 15.10
C CYS A 5 -36.31 20.50 15.20
N ARG A 6 -36.05 19.43 15.98
CA ARG A 6 -34.82 18.62 15.90
C ARG A 6 -34.82 17.87 14.57
N SER A 7 -33.70 17.85 13.85
CA SER A 7 -33.44 16.78 12.89
C SER A 7 -32.10 16.11 13.22
N ARG A 8 -32.21 14.93 13.83
CA ARG A 8 -31.13 13.94 13.95
C ARG A 8 -30.97 13.29 12.57
N ALA A 9 -29.84 13.48 11.91
CA ALA A 9 -29.43 12.61 10.81
C ALA A 9 -28.58 11.48 11.40
N THR A 10 -29.18 10.29 11.49
CA THR A 10 -28.49 9.02 11.73
C THR A 10 -27.57 8.70 10.54
N PRO A 11 -26.35 8.19 10.75
CA PRO A 11 -25.59 7.60 9.66
C PRO A 11 -26.27 6.28 9.28
N ARG A 12 -26.84 6.26 8.07
CA ARG A 12 -27.36 5.03 7.45
C ARG A 12 -26.20 4.04 7.29
N SER A 13 -26.47 2.83 7.76
CA SER A 13 -25.71 1.60 7.60
C SER A 13 -25.26 1.38 6.15
N PHE A 14 -23.97 1.58 5.89
CA PHE A 14 -23.31 1.19 4.66
C PHE A 14 -22.72 -0.22 4.83
N SER A 15 -23.61 -1.21 4.82
CA SER A 15 -23.29 -2.63 4.80
C SER A 15 -24.24 -3.31 3.83
N SER A 16 -23.91 -3.30 2.52
CA SER A 16 -24.63 -4.16 1.58
C SER A 16 -23.92 -4.37 0.24
N SER A 17 -23.21 -3.39 -0.32
CA SER A 17 -22.81 -3.48 -1.73
C SER A 17 -21.62 -4.42 -2.03
N ALA A 18 -20.63 -4.54 -1.15
CA ALA A 18 -19.50 -5.46 -1.33
C ALA A 18 -19.88 -6.93 -1.07
N ALA A 19 -20.69 -7.17 -0.02
CA ALA A 19 -21.18 -8.51 0.32
C ALA A 19 -22.23 -9.04 -0.69
N SER A 20 -23.00 -8.16 -1.33
CA SER A 20 -24.01 -8.57 -2.32
C SER A 20 -23.38 -9.07 -3.63
N ARG A 21 -22.23 -8.52 -4.04
CA ARG A 21 -21.46 -9.05 -5.18
C ARG A 21 -20.78 -10.39 -4.88
N ALA A 22 -20.42 -10.65 -3.62
CA ALA A 22 -19.91 -11.95 -3.19
C ALA A 22 -21.01 -13.01 -3.03
N ARG A 23 -22.28 -12.63 -2.77
CA ARG A 23 -23.41 -13.58 -2.69
C ARG A 23 -24.03 -13.94 -4.03
N ALA A 24 -24.03 -13.03 -5.00
CA ALA A 24 -24.65 -13.30 -6.31
C ALA A 24 -23.91 -14.38 -7.13
N ALA A 25 -22.65 -14.71 -6.80
CA ALA A 25 -21.89 -15.77 -7.45
C ALA A 25 -22.16 -17.18 -6.88
N THR A 26 -22.92 -17.32 -5.77
CA THR A 26 -22.98 -18.60 -5.01
C THR A 26 -24.38 -19.22 -4.95
N THR A 27 -25.42 -18.60 -5.51
CA THR A 27 -26.78 -19.17 -5.46
C THR A 27 -27.34 -19.40 -6.86
N SER A 28 -26.89 -20.47 -7.49
CA SER A 28 -27.70 -21.23 -8.46
C SER A 28 -27.70 -22.70 -8.02
N PRO A 29 -28.85 -23.37 -7.92
CA PRO A 29 -28.90 -24.77 -7.55
C PRO A 29 -28.23 -25.61 -8.66
N PRO A 30 -27.42 -26.63 -8.32
CA PRO A 30 -26.73 -27.42 -9.32
C PRO A 30 -27.71 -28.30 -10.10
N ARG A 31 -27.60 -28.30 -11.44
CA ARG A 31 -28.14 -29.38 -12.27
C ARG A 31 -27.29 -30.64 -12.03
N PRO A 32 -27.90 -31.82 -11.81
CA PRO A 32 -27.15 -33.04 -11.58
C PRO A 32 -26.56 -33.55 -12.88
N GLY A 33 -25.22 -33.67 -12.94
CA GLY A 33 -24.53 -34.40 -14.00
C GLY A 33 -23.34 -33.67 -14.64
N SER A 34 -22.25 -33.45 -13.91
CA SER A 34 -20.92 -33.36 -14.52
C SER A 34 -19.81 -33.48 -13.45
N PRO A 35 -18.90 -34.48 -13.51
CA PRO A 35 -17.91 -34.73 -12.46
C PRO A 35 -16.61 -33.91 -12.60
N ASN A 36 -16.64 -32.69 -13.14
CA ASN A 36 -15.46 -31.81 -13.16
C ASN A 36 -15.84 -30.32 -13.30
N ALA A 37 -16.29 -29.72 -12.21
CA ALA A 37 -16.30 -28.26 -12.06
C ALA A 37 -15.58 -27.92 -10.76
N ARG A 38 -14.26 -27.75 -10.86
CA ARG A 38 -13.41 -27.33 -9.73
C ARG A 38 -13.73 -25.85 -9.49
N SER A 39 -14.33 -25.54 -8.34
CA SER A 39 -14.55 -24.17 -7.86
C SER A 39 -13.21 -23.45 -7.74
N GLY A 40 -13.03 -22.38 -8.53
CA GLY A 40 -11.87 -21.48 -8.46
C GLY A 40 -11.90 -20.59 -7.21
N GLY A 41 -12.08 -21.18 -6.03
CA GLY A 41 -12.15 -20.48 -4.75
C GLY A 41 -10.76 -20.16 -4.21
N PHE A 42 -10.60 -18.95 -3.68
CA PHE A 42 -9.45 -18.53 -2.87
C PHE A 42 -9.16 -19.58 -1.77
N ARG A 43 -7.87 -19.80 -1.48
CA ARG A 43 -7.42 -20.85 -0.54
C ARG A 43 -7.90 -20.60 0.89
N THR A 44 -8.06 -19.32 1.29
CA THR A 44 -8.67 -18.87 2.55
C THR A 44 -9.49 -17.59 2.34
N LYS A 45 -10.29 -17.15 3.33
CA LYS A 45 -11.08 -15.91 3.23
C LYS A 45 -10.16 -14.67 3.09
N GLU A 46 -8.96 -14.74 3.65
CA GLU A 46 -7.93 -13.69 3.65
C GLU A 46 -7.16 -13.66 2.32
N SER A 47 -7.08 -14.78 1.62
CA SER A 47 -6.44 -14.82 0.29
C SER A 47 -7.15 -13.92 -0.74
N CYS A 48 -8.39 -13.48 -0.47
CA CYS A 48 -9.11 -12.55 -1.34
C CYS A 48 -8.60 -11.10 -1.27
N VAL A 49 -7.83 -10.75 -0.24
CA VAL A 49 -7.27 -9.39 -0.08
C VAL A 49 -5.88 -9.24 -0.71
N ASP A 50 -5.24 -10.35 -1.08
CA ASP A 50 -3.93 -10.36 -1.73
C ASP A 50 -3.88 -9.47 -2.99
N PRO A 51 -4.86 -9.54 -3.92
CA PRO A 51 -4.86 -8.66 -5.10
C PRO A 51 -4.93 -7.17 -4.75
N LEU A 52 -5.56 -6.82 -3.62
CA LEU A 52 -5.69 -5.43 -3.18
C LEU A 52 -4.35 -4.86 -2.69
N PHE A 53 -3.64 -5.61 -1.83
CA PHE A 53 -2.30 -5.19 -1.38
C PHE A 53 -1.32 -5.13 -2.54
N SER A 54 -1.30 -6.16 -3.39
CA SER A 54 -0.38 -6.20 -4.52
C SER A 54 -0.66 -5.12 -5.57
N ALA A 55 -1.92 -4.72 -5.78
CA ALA A 55 -2.27 -3.59 -6.63
C ALA A 55 -1.77 -2.26 -6.05
N SER A 56 -1.98 -2.03 -4.74
CA SER A 56 -1.53 -0.80 -4.06
C SER A 56 -0.01 -0.65 -4.08
N HIS A 57 0.73 -1.70 -3.67
CA HIS A 57 2.18 -1.69 -3.70
C HIS A 57 2.73 -1.51 -5.12
N ARG A 58 2.14 -2.17 -6.11
CA ARG A 58 2.52 -1.98 -7.52
C ARG A 58 2.31 -0.53 -7.96
N GLY A 59 1.17 0.07 -7.62
CA GLY A 59 0.89 1.48 -7.91
C GLY A 59 1.93 2.42 -7.29
N PHE A 60 2.32 2.16 -6.03
CA PHE A 60 3.36 2.93 -5.35
C PHE A 60 4.75 2.73 -5.97
N LEU A 61 5.12 1.48 -6.30
CA LEU A 61 6.37 1.15 -6.96
C LEU A 61 6.47 1.77 -8.36
N GLU A 62 5.38 1.81 -9.14
CA GLU A 62 5.35 2.50 -10.43
C GLU A 62 5.59 4.00 -10.28
N LYS A 63 5.11 4.62 -9.20
CA LYS A 63 5.46 6.01 -8.88
C LYS A 63 6.92 6.15 -8.49
N LEU A 64 7.47 5.24 -7.68
CA LEU A 64 8.90 5.26 -7.30
C LEU A 64 9.84 5.01 -8.50
N LYS A 65 9.47 4.16 -9.46
CA LYS A 65 10.22 3.96 -10.71
C LYS A 65 10.35 5.25 -11.53
N ARG A 66 9.38 6.16 -11.41
CA ARG A 66 9.37 7.47 -12.08
C ARG A 66 10.04 8.58 -11.26
N TRP A 67 10.67 8.24 -10.14
CA TRP A 67 11.36 9.20 -9.29
C TRP A 67 12.49 9.92 -10.04
N PRO A 68 12.36 11.24 -10.30
CA PRO A 68 13.38 11.99 -11.00
C PRO A 68 14.71 11.96 -10.24
N ARG A 69 15.82 11.85 -10.97
CA ARG A 69 17.18 11.75 -10.38
C ARG A 69 17.54 13.03 -9.60
N GLU A 70 17.06 14.16 -10.08
CA GLU A 70 17.25 15.49 -9.52
C GLU A 70 16.35 15.81 -8.31
N ALA A 71 15.35 14.98 -8.01
CA ALA A 71 14.42 15.19 -6.91
C ALA A 71 14.85 14.45 -5.64
N THR A 72 14.64 15.07 -4.48
CA THR A 72 14.72 14.37 -3.18
C THR A 72 13.53 13.42 -3.00
N ILE A 73 13.66 12.46 -2.08
CA ILE A 73 12.55 11.55 -1.76
C ILE A 73 11.33 12.29 -1.21
N GLU A 74 11.52 13.33 -0.39
CA GLU A 74 10.44 14.15 0.18
C GLU A 74 9.62 14.82 -0.93
N ALA A 75 10.31 15.47 -1.87
CA ALA A 75 9.66 16.14 -2.98
C ALA A 75 8.87 15.15 -3.86
N HIS A 76 9.47 14.00 -4.13
CA HIS A 76 8.83 12.96 -4.94
C HIS A 76 7.61 12.34 -4.23
N LEU A 77 7.71 12.06 -2.92
CA LEU A 77 6.59 11.52 -2.15
C LEU A 77 5.43 12.50 -2.05
N ARG A 78 5.68 13.81 -1.91
CA ARG A 78 4.60 14.81 -1.97
C ARG A 78 3.79 14.69 -3.25
N GLU A 79 4.44 14.48 -4.39
CA GLU A 79 3.77 14.25 -5.67
C GLU A 79 3.04 12.89 -5.70
N CYS A 80 3.67 11.83 -5.19
CA CYS A 80 3.07 10.49 -5.18
C CYS A 80 1.76 10.41 -4.38
N PHE A 81 1.66 11.17 -3.30
CA PHE A 81 0.54 11.10 -2.36
C PHE A 81 -0.62 12.05 -2.71
N ARG A 82 -0.47 12.94 -3.69
CA ARG A 82 -1.53 13.89 -4.05
C ARG A 82 -2.86 13.19 -4.35
N LEU A 83 -3.94 13.66 -3.73
CA LEU A 83 -5.26 13.07 -3.88
C LEU A 83 -5.99 13.51 -5.15
N ASP A 84 -5.65 14.68 -5.70
CA ASP A 84 -6.25 15.21 -6.92
C ASP A 84 -5.93 14.37 -8.16
N ALA A 85 -4.84 13.60 -8.11
CA ALA A 85 -4.45 12.65 -9.14
C ALA A 85 -5.12 11.26 -9.00
N LYS A 86 -5.92 11.02 -7.96
CA LYS A 86 -6.54 9.71 -7.69
C LYS A 86 -8.02 9.66 -8.08
N THR A 87 -8.43 8.53 -8.63
CA THR A 87 -9.83 8.18 -8.86
C THR A 87 -10.54 7.87 -7.53
N GLN A 88 -11.87 7.96 -7.54
CA GLN A 88 -12.68 7.60 -6.36
C GLN A 88 -12.51 6.14 -5.93
N GLN A 89 -12.25 5.24 -6.90
CA GLN A 89 -12.02 3.84 -6.61
C GLN A 89 -10.68 3.64 -5.89
N GLU A 90 -9.61 4.30 -6.34
CA GLU A 90 -8.30 4.24 -5.67
C GLU A 90 -8.36 4.76 -4.24
N ILE A 91 -9.10 5.86 -4.00
CA ILE A 91 -9.31 6.38 -2.65
C ILE A 91 -10.06 5.36 -1.77
N ALA A 92 -11.10 4.71 -2.31
CA ALA A 92 -11.86 3.70 -1.58
C ALA A 92 -11.00 2.47 -1.24
N ASP A 93 -10.16 2.04 -2.17
CA ASP A 93 -9.23 0.91 -1.99
C ASP A 93 -8.16 1.22 -0.94
N GLU A 94 -7.59 2.43 -0.94
CA GLU A 94 -6.66 2.88 0.09
C GLU A 94 -7.30 2.93 1.49
N VAL A 95 -8.54 3.41 1.60
CA VAL A 95 -9.29 3.38 2.87
C VAL A 95 -9.54 1.95 3.34
N LEU A 96 -9.81 1.02 2.42
CA LEU A 96 -9.97 -0.40 2.75
C LEU A 96 -8.66 -1.01 3.24
N ILE A 97 -7.54 -0.72 2.58
CA ILE A 97 -6.19 -1.16 2.97
C ILE A 97 -5.86 -0.69 4.38
N VAL A 98 -6.06 0.59 4.69
CA VAL A 98 -5.83 1.15 6.04
C VAL A 98 -6.64 0.40 7.10
N ARG A 99 -7.90 0.06 6.81
CA ARG A 99 -8.76 -0.72 7.73
C ARG A 99 -8.25 -2.15 7.91
N LEU A 100 -7.79 -2.78 6.84
CA LEU A 100 -7.24 -4.14 6.89
C LEU A 100 -5.93 -4.17 7.67
N ILE A 101 -5.01 -3.24 7.42
CA ILE A 101 -3.75 -3.12 8.18
C ILE A 101 -4.04 -2.92 9.67
N ALA A 102 -5.03 -2.08 10.00
CA ALA A 102 -5.38 -1.82 11.39
C ALA A 102 -5.93 -3.03 12.17
N VAL A 103 -6.42 -4.09 11.50
CA VAL A 103 -6.96 -5.32 12.14
C VAL A 103 -6.00 -6.51 12.08
N MET A 104 -4.83 -6.35 11.42
CA MET A 104 -3.81 -7.41 11.34
C MET A 104 -3.33 -7.96 12.69
N PRO A 105 -3.24 -7.18 13.79
CA PRO A 105 -2.85 -7.73 15.09
C PRO A 105 -3.79 -8.84 15.61
N GLU A 106 -5.07 -8.84 15.20
CA GLU A 106 -6.03 -9.90 15.58
C GLU A 106 -6.15 -11.01 14.53
N GLU A 107 -5.73 -10.77 13.29
CA GLU A 107 -5.95 -11.66 12.15
C GLU A 107 -4.59 -12.13 11.58
N PRO A 108 -3.98 -13.21 12.12
CA PRO A 108 -2.65 -13.66 11.74
C PRO A 108 -2.52 -14.12 10.28
N ASP A 109 -3.60 -14.64 9.69
CA ASP A 109 -3.63 -15.04 8.28
C ASP A 109 -3.54 -13.81 7.36
N LEU A 110 -4.20 -12.71 7.74
CA LEU A 110 -4.12 -11.42 7.05
C LEU A 110 -2.71 -10.84 7.14
N ARG A 111 -2.08 -10.93 8.32
CA ARG A 111 -0.69 -10.51 8.52
C ARG A 111 0.27 -11.28 7.62
N SER A 112 0.03 -12.57 7.41
CA SER A 112 0.86 -13.40 6.53
C SER A 112 0.78 -12.94 5.07
N VAL A 113 -0.42 -12.65 4.58
CA VAL A 113 -0.63 -12.09 3.21
C VAL A 113 0.08 -10.74 3.05
N TRP A 114 -0.05 -9.86 4.04
CA TRP A 114 0.61 -8.55 4.03
C TRP A 114 2.14 -8.64 3.97
N LEU A 115 2.74 -9.51 4.80
CA LEU A 115 4.19 -9.68 4.83
C LEU A 115 4.73 -10.28 3.52
N MET A 116 3.98 -11.19 2.87
CA MET A 116 4.33 -11.69 1.54
C MET A 116 4.31 -10.56 0.50
N SER A 117 3.28 -9.70 0.51
CA SER A 117 3.21 -8.54 -0.38
C SER A 117 4.34 -7.52 -0.14
N CYS A 118 4.77 -7.36 1.12
CA CYS A 118 5.96 -6.56 1.44
C CYS A 118 7.24 -7.19 0.86
N GLN A 119 7.39 -8.52 0.92
CA GLN A 119 8.54 -9.20 0.32
C GLN A 119 8.59 -9.02 -1.20
N GLU A 120 7.45 -9.08 -1.89
CA GLU A 120 7.38 -8.79 -3.33
C GLU A 120 7.76 -7.33 -3.63
N THR A 121 7.41 -6.42 -2.74
CA THR A 121 7.78 -5.00 -2.83
C THR A 121 9.28 -4.79 -2.69
N GLU A 122 9.93 -5.57 -1.82
CA GLU A 122 11.39 -5.54 -1.63
C GLU A 122 12.12 -5.90 -2.93
N ASP A 123 11.72 -7.00 -3.59
CA ASP A 123 12.33 -7.43 -4.85
C ASP A 123 12.23 -6.35 -5.95
N ALA A 124 11.10 -5.65 -6.01
CA ALA A 124 10.92 -4.54 -6.95
C ALA A 124 11.75 -3.30 -6.57
N LEU A 125 11.88 -3.01 -5.28
CA LEU A 125 12.63 -1.85 -4.79
C LEU A 125 14.14 -2.01 -5.01
N ILE A 126 14.67 -3.26 -4.98
CA ILE A 126 16.06 -3.54 -5.36
C ILE A 126 16.40 -2.98 -6.74
N ALA A 127 15.52 -3.19 -7.73
CA ALA A 127 15.74 -2.69 -9.08
C ALA A 127 15.75 -1.16 -9.15
N ILE A 128 14.89 -0.49 -8.37
CA ILE A 128 14.81 0.97 -8.30
C ILE A 128 16.07 1.55 -7.66
N VAL A 129 16.54 0.96 -6.56
CA VAL A 129 17.77 1.37 -5.87
C VAL A 129 18.99 1.19 -6.77
N ALA A 130 19.08 0.03 -7.42
CA ALA A 130 20.15 -0.30 -8.36
C ALA A 130 20.22 0.70 -9.51
N ASP A 131 19.10 0.95 -10.20
CA ASP A 131 19.04 1.89 -11.32
C ASP A 131 19.42 3.30 -10.88
N ARG A 132 18.80 3.79 -9.80
CA ARG A 132 19.03 5.16 -9.32
C ARG A 132 20.48 5.42 -8.95
N LEU A 133 21.19 4.42 -8.44
CA LEU A 133 22.59 4.54 -8.03
C LEU A 133 23.60 4.01 -9.06
N ASP A 134 23.15 3.56 -10.23
CA ASP A 134 24.01 2.91 -11.25
C ASP A 134 24.82 1.74 -10.68
N ARG A 135 24.17 0.91 -9.85
CA ARG A 135 24.75 -0.28 -9.20
C ARG A 135 24.06 -1.56 -9.66
N SER A 136 24.69 -2.70 -9.39
CA SER A 136 24.11 -4.01 -9.69
C SER A 136 23.00 -4.39 -8.70
N VAL A 137 21.93 -5.01 -9.19
CA VAL A 137 20.87 -5.62 -8.33
C VAL A 137 21.39 -6.76 -7.44
N LYS A 138 22.56 -7.33 -7.77
CA LYS A 138 23.21 -8.37 -6.97
C LYS A 138 24.09 -7.81 -5.85
N ASP A 139 24.31 -6.49 -5.85
CA ASP A 139 25.10 -5.81 -4.84
C ASP A 139 24.43 -5.93 -3.46
N PHE A 140 25.21 -6.33 -2.45
CA PHE A 140 24.70 -6.54 -1.10
C PHE A 140 24.12 -5.25 -0.51
N ASP A 141 24.79 -4.11 -0.68
CA ASP A 141 24.33 -2.85 -0.08
C ASP A 141 23.03 -2.36 -0.72
N VAL A 142 22.87 -2.59 -2.02
CA VAL A 142 21.63 -2.28 -2.75
C VAL A 142 20.47 -3.09 -2.19
N ARG A 143 20.68 -4.39 -1.99
CA ARG A 143 19.67 -5.30 -1.42
C ARG A 143 19.34 -4.94 0.02
N LEU A 144 20.36 -4.65 0.83
CA LEU A 144 20.18 -4.23 2.21
C LEU A 144 19.39 -2.91 2.27
N CYS A 145 19.75 -1.92 1.46
CA CYS A 145 19.06 -0.63 1.41
C CYS A 145 17.58 -0.79 1.01
N ALA A 146 17.28 -1.62 0.02
CA ALA A 146 15.91 -1.89 -0.38
C ALA A 146 15.10 -2.57 0.74
N ALA A 147 15.67 -3.60 1.38
CA ALA A 147 15.03 -4.32 2.48
C ALA A 147 14.71 -3.39 3.67
N THR A 148 15.66 -2.54 4.07
CA THR A 148 15.45 -1.59 5.17
C THR A 148 14.42 -0.52 4.81
N MET A 149 14.41 -0.03 3.57
CA MET A 149 13.39 0.91 3.09
C MET A 149 11.98 0.29 3.09
N VAL A 150 11.80 -0.94 2.60
CA VAL A 150 10.50 -1.63 2.67
C VAL A 150 10.05 -1.87 4.10
N ALA A 151 10.97 -2.28 4.98
CA ALA A 151 10.66 -2.41 6.39
C ALA A 151 10.19 -1.08 7.00
N ALA A 152 10.82 0.05 6.65
CA ALA A 152 10.42 1.37 7.11
C ALA A 152 9.03 1.77 6.60
N ILE A 153 8.76 1.59 5.30
CA ILE A 153 7.45 1.85 4.68
C ILE A 153 6.36 1.04 5.40
N ARG A 154 6.58 -0.27 5.54
CA ARG A 154 5.66 -1.18 6.23
C ARG A 154 5.38 -0.73 7.67
N ILE A 155 6.41 -0.36 8.43
CA ILE A 155 6.27 0.10 9.81
C ILE A 155 5.44 1.39 9.87
N VAL A 156 5.66 2.33 8.95
CA VAL A 156 4.88 3.57 8.87
C VAL A 156 3.42 3.27 8.54
N ASP A 157 3.14 2.45 7.52
CA ASP A 157 1.79 2.08 7.13
C ASP A 157 1.03 1.38 8.27
N GLU A 158 1.67 0.43 8.95
CA GLU A 158 1.12 -0.25 10.12
C GLU A 158 0.82 0.74 11.26
N THR A 159 1.78 1.61 11.57
CA THR A 159 1.65 2.59 12.67
C THR A 159 0.54 3.59 12.41
N ILE A 160 0.52 4.21 11.23
CA ILE A 160 -0.48 5.21 10.83
C ILE A 160 -1.86 4.55 10.75
N SER A 161 -1.97 3.34 10.19
CA SER A 161 -3.26 2.65 10.06
C SER A 161 -3.87 2.31 11.42
N VAL A 162 -3.08 1.78 12.34
CA VAL A 162 -3.53 1.49 13.72
C VAL A 162 -3.94 2.78 14.43
N ALA A 163 -3.12 3.83 14.33
CA ALA A 163 -3.40 5.14 14.89
C ALA A 163 -4.71 5.76 14.37
N ALA A 164 -4.90 5.76 13.05
CA ALA A 164 -6.07 6.34 12.41
C ALA A 164 -7.36 5.59 12.77
N ILE A 165 -7.33 4.26 12.77
CA ILE A 165 -8.54 3.45 12.95
C ILE A 165 -8.87 3.20 14.42
N ARG A 166 -7.88 2.84 15.25
CA ARG A 166 -8.12 2.48 16.65
C ARG A 166 -8.08 3.67 17.59
N HIS A 167 -7.14 4.58 17.36
CA HIS A 167 -6.94 5.75 18.21
C HIS A 167 -7.64 7.00 17.67
N LYS A 168 -8.31 6.88 16.50
CA LYS A 168 -9.05 7.98 15.84
C LYS A 168 -8.18 9.21 15.63
N GLN A 169 -6.88 9.02 15.47
CA GLN A 169 -5.95 10.10 15.17
C GLN A 169 -6.20 10.56 13.73
N THR A 170 -6.18 11.88 13.52
CA THR A 170 -6.30 12.48 12.21
C THR A 170 -4.93 12.83 11.68
N PHE A 171 -4.65 12.46 10.44
CA PHE A 171 -3.42 12.81 9.75
C PHE A 171 -3.76 13.66 8.54
N THR A 172 -3.00 14.72 8.34
CA THR A 172 -2.98 15.43 7.07
C THR A 172 -2.09 14.67 6.07
N LEU A 173 -2.21 14.99 4.78
CA LEU A 173 -1.33 14.43 3.76
C LEU A 173 0.14 14.77 4.04
N GLU A 174 0.42 16.00 4.50
CA GLU A 174 1.79 16.40 4.83
C GLU A 174 2.34 15.59 6.01
N ASP A 175 1.53 15.31 7.04
CA ASP A 175 1.97 14.47 8.18
C ASP A 175 2.40 13.07 7.70
N VAL A 176 1.60 12.46 6.81
CA VAL A 176 1.90 11.13 6.26
C VAL A 176 3.17 11.17 5.39
N VAL A 177 3.29 12.17 4.52
CA VAL A 177 4.47 12.32 3.64
C VAL A 177 5.73 12.59 4.45
N GLU A 178 5.67 13.47 5.44
CA GLU A 178 6.81 13.78 6.31
C GLU A 178 7.26 12.53 7.08
N GLN A 179 6.31 11.80 7.69
CA GLN A 179 6.64 10.59 8.44
C GLN A 179 7.21 9.50 7.54
N MET A 180 6.63 9.28 6.35
CA MET A 180 7.10 8.30 5.37
C MET A 180 8.50 8.65 4.86
N ALA A 181 8.72 9.91 4.44
CA ALA A 181 10.01 10.36 3.93
C ALA A 181 11.11 10.27 5.00
N LYS A 182 10.80 10.70 6.23
CA LYS A 182 11.71 10.59 7.38
C LYS A 182 12.11 9.14 7.64
N ALA A 183 11.16 8.21 7.62
CA ALA A 183 11.42 6.79 7.87
C ALA A 183 12.27 6.18 6.74
N ILE A 184 11.92 6.44 5.47
CA ILE A 184 12.69 5.96 4.32
C ILE A 184 14.12 6.51 4.37
N ARG A 185 14.30 7.81 4.64
CA ARG A 185 15.62 8.43 4.73
C ARG A 185 16.44 7.84 5.87
N ALA A 186 15.85 7.66 7.05
CA ALA A 186 16.54 7.08 8.20
C ALA A 186 16.95 5.61 7.97
N ALA A 187 16.15 4.86 7.20
CA ALA A 187 16.41 3.45 6.91
C ALA A 187 17.32 3.23 5.69
N SER A 188 17.44 4.23 4.80
CA SER A 188 18.29 4.14 3.62
C SER A 188 19.76 4.04 4.02
N THR A 189 20.39 2.90 3.74
CA THR A 189 21.82 2.69 4.00
C THR A 189 22.72 3.28 2.92
N LEU A 190 22.12 3.75 1.82
CA LEU A 190 22.78 4.39 0.68
C LEU A 190 22.24 5.81 0.46
N PRO A 191 23.00 6.71 -0.19
CA PRO A 191 22.59 8.09 -0.46
C PRO A 191 21.58 8.18 -1.61
N ILE A 192 20.49 7.42 -1.53
CA ILE A 192 19.46 7.34 -2.58
C ILE A 192 18.41 8.46 -2.46
N CYS A 193 18.18 8.95 -1.23
CA CYS A 193 17.13 9.91 -0.90
C CYS A 193 17.39 11.34 -1.41
N ASP A 194 18.62 11.63 -1.80
CA ASP A 194 19.03 12.94 -2.31
C ASP A 194 19.12 12.93 -3.84
N PRO A 195 19.24 14.11 -4.47
CA PRO A 195 19.46 14.19 -5.90
C PRO A 195 20.73 13.43 -6.28
N VAL A 196 20.59 12.49 -7.21
CA VAL A 196 21.71 11.73 -7.77
C VAL A 196 22.10 12.38 -9.08
N ILE A 197 23.34 12.86 -9.17
CA ILE A 197 23.84 13.46 -10.40
C ILE A 197 24.02 12.33 -11.42
N PRO A 198 23.37 12.37 -12.59
CA PRO A 198 23.64 11.40 -13.64
C PRO A 198 25.12 11.48 -14.01
N ASN A 199 25.82 10.35 -14.07
CA ASN A 199 27.22 10.34 -14.48
C ASN A 199 27.32 10.61 -15.99
N VAL A 200 27.20 11.88 -16.39
CA VAL A 200 27.15 12.32 -17.80
C VAL A 200 28.46 12.02 -18.54
N PHE A 201 29.53 11.70 -17.81
CA PHE A 201 30.88 11.53 -18.35
C PHE A 201 31.45 10.10 -18.23
N GLY A 202 30.65 9.11 -17.80
CA GLY A 202 31.07 7.69 -17.83
C GLY A 202 32.35 7.38 -17.04
N GLY A 203 32.73 8.22 -16.08
CA GLY A 203 33.86 7.96 -15.21
C GLY A 203 33.48 6.84 -14.24
N ARG A 204 34.06 5.64 -14.40
CA ARG A 204 34.03 4.65 -13.32
C ARG A 204 34.66 5.25 -12.06
N PRO A 205 34.17 4.88 -10.86
CA PRO A 205 34.80 5.26 -9.61
C PRO A 205 36.26 4.80 -9.53
#